data_AF-A0A961WY73-F1
#
_entry.id   AF-A0A961WY73-F1
#
_cell.length_a   1.000
_cell.length_b   1.000
_cell.length_c   1.000
_cell.angle_alpha   90.00
_cell.angle_beta   90.00
_cell.angle_gamma   90.00
#
_symmetry.space_group_name_H-M   'P 1'
#
loop_
_entity.id
_entity.type
_entity.pdbx_description
1 polymer ?
#
loop_
_entity_poly.entity_id
_entity_poly.type
_entity_poly.pdbx_seq_one_letter_code
_entity_poly.pdbx_strand_id
1 'polypeptide(L)'
;QEYDNWRKVRDAEGNEGWIMHSLLSGSRTAIIAPWEKGEGMIDMLNAANPAAAIVARVEPGVVATVSQCSNGWCELTISGTEGYIRQNQLWGVYPDEDVKG
;
A
#
# COMPACT_ATOMS: atom_id res chain seq x y z
N GLN A 1 0.58 -12.12 15.50
CA GLN A 1 0.47 -12.69 16.87
C GLN A 1 0.37 -11.55 17.85
N GLU A 2 -0.39 -11.72 18.91
CA GLU A 2 -0.54 -10.72 19.98
C GLU A 2 -0.18 -11.38 21.32
N TYR A 3 0.58 -10.67 22.15
CA TYR A 3 0.90 -11.08 23.51
C TYR A 3 0.84 -9.86 24.42
N ASP A 4 -0.15 -9.84 25.32
CA ASP A 4 -0.46 -8.69 26.17
C ASP A 4 -0.55 -7.39 25.32
N ASN A 5 0.31 -6.40 25.59
CA ASN A 5 0.32 -5.11 24.92
C ASN A 5 1.23 -5.07 23.66
N TRP A 6 1.72 -6.22 23.20
CA TRP A 6 2.67 -6.32 22.10
C TRP A 6 2.08 -7.01 20.87
N ARG A 7 2.39 -6.44 19.70
CA ARG A 7 2.08 -7.02 18.40
C ARG A 7 3.35 -7.49 17.70
N LYS A 8 3.37 -8.74 17.27
CA LYS A 8 4.42 -9.24 16.38
C LYS A 8 4.12 -8.75 14.95
N VAL A 9 5.05 -7.98 14.38
CA VAL A 9 4.95 -7.39 13.04
C VAL A 9 6.04 -7.93 12.13
N ARG A 10 5.83 -7.78 10.82
CA ARG A 10 6.82 -8.01 9.77
C ARG A 10 6.84 -6.80 8.85
N ASP A 11 8.02 -6.26 8.54
CA ASP A 11 8.16 -5.14 7.60
C ASP A 11 8.21 -5.59 6.13
N ALA A 12 8.36 -4.63 5.22
CA ALA A 12 8.41 -4.88 3.78
C ALA A 12 9.68 -5.61 3.31
N GLU A 13 10.75 -5.57 4.11
CA GLU A 13 12.00 -6.28 3.86
C GLU A 13 11.96 -7.70 4.46
N GLY A 14 10.91 -8.04 5.21
CA GLY A 14 10.70 -9.33 5.84
C GLY A 14 11.26 -9.44 7.26
N ASN A 15 11.79 -8.35 7.83
CA ASN A 15 12.26 -8.35 9.21
C ASN A 15 11.07 -8.47 10.16
N GLU A 16 11.23 -9.25 11.22
CA GLU A 16 10.20 -9.46 12.23
C GLU A 16 10.59 -8.86 13.58
N GLY A 17 9.60 -8.32 14.29
CA GLY A 17 9.81 -7.72 15.61
C GLY A 17 8.53 -7.59 16.40
N TRP A 18 8.65 -7.07 17.62
CA TRP A 18 7.53 -6.76 18.49
C TRP A 18 7.42 -5.24 18.64
N ILE A 19 6.21 -4.71 18.47
CA ILE A 19 5.90 -3.28 18.67
C ILE A 19 4.80 -3.17 19.71
N MET A 20 4.93 -2.20 20.64
CA MET A 20 3.87 -1.86 21.59
C MET A 20 2.64 -1.33 20.84
N HIS A 21 1.45 -1.84 21.19
CA HIS A 21 0.22 -1.52 20.46
C HIS A 21 -0.06 0.00 20.38
N SER A 22 0.32 0.77 21.39
CA SER A 22 0.12 2.22 21.47
C SER A 22 0.94 3.03 20.46
N LEU A 23 1.99 2.43 19.88
CA LEU A 23 2.83 3.04 18.85
C LEU A 23 2.30 2.79 17.43
N LEU A 24 1.26 1.97 17.28
CA LEU A 24 0.69 1.61 15.99
C LEU A 24 -0.56 2.44 15.70
N SER A 25 -0.61 3.01 14.49
CA SER A 25 -1.83 3.60 13.95
C SER A 25 -2.71 2.54 13.29
N GLY A 26 -4.02 2.76 13.29
CA GLY A 26 -4.97 1.99 12.48
C GLY A 26 -5.08 2.46 11.03
N SER A 27 -4.40 3.57 10.68
CA SER A 27 -4.39 4.11 9.32
C SER A 27 -3.85 3.08 8.33
N ARG A 28 -4.60 2.85 7.25
CA ARG A 28 -4.19 1.92 6.19
C ARG A 28 -3.24 2.62 5.23
N THR A 29 -2.06 2.04 5.07
CA THR A 29 -1.02 2.52 4.18
C THR A 29 -0.46 1.38 3.36
N ALA A 30 0.05 1.70 2.17
CA ALA A 30 0.74 0.75 1.31
C ALA A 30 2.10 1.32 0.88
N ILE A 31 3.04 0.44 0.57
CA ILE A 31 4.32 0.79 -0.05
C ILE A 31 4.27 0.36 -1.52
N ILE A 32 4.60 1.28 -2.42
CA ILE A 32 4.58 1.03 -3.86
C ILE A 32 5.77 0.15 -4.25
N ALA A 33 5.49 -1.04 -4.78
CA ALA A 33 6.42 -1.99 -5.37
C ALA A 33 7.80 -2.06 -4.68
N PRO A 34 7.90 -2.28 -3.35
CA PRO A 34 9.16 -2.19 -2.61
C PRO A 34 10.22 -3.22 -3.03
N TRP A 35 9.84 -4.23 -3.81
CA TRP A 35 10.75 -5.21 -4.42
C TRP A 35 11.48 -4.68 -5.66
N GLU A 36 10.99 -3.59 -6.27
CA GLU A 36 11.64 -2.94 -7.42
C GLU A 36 12.79 -2.04 -6.94
N LYS A 37 14.00 -2.27 -7.46
CA LYS A 37 15.23 -1.58 -7.02
C LYS A 37 15.41 -0.21 -7.67
N GLY A 38 14.36 0.62 -7.67
CA GLY A 38 14.41 2.04 -8.07
C GLY A 38 14.57 2.34 -9.57
N GLU A 39 14.57 1.33 -10.44
CA GLU A 39 14.76 1.53 -11.89
C GLU A 39 13.44 1.64 -12.68
N GLY A 40 12.29 1.39 -12.04
CA GLY A 40 10.96 1.46 -12.65
C GLY A 40 10.09 2.58 -12.08
N MET A 41 9.16 3.10 -12.87
CA MET A 41 8.07 3.96 -12.40
C MET A 41 6.76 3.19 -12.43
N ILE A 42 5.91 3.38 -11.43
CA ILE A 42 4.56 2.81 -11.39
C ILE A 42 3.56 3.88 -11.83
N ASP A 43 2.81 3.58 -12.88
CA ASP A 43 1.73 4.44 -13.35
C ASP A 43 0.53 4.35 -12.40
N MET A 44 0.12 5.50 -11.86
CA MET A 44 -1.12 5.65 -11.10
C MET A 44 -2.20 6.15 -12.04
N LEU A 45 -3.36 5.49 -12.06
CA LEU A 45 -4.42 5.71 -13.05
C LEU A 45 -5.62 6.45 -12.44
N ASN A 46 -6.40 7.18 -13.25
CA ASN A 46 -7.59 7.89 -12.77
C ASN A 46 -8.81 6.99 -12.49
N ALA A 47 -8.72 5.70 -12.82
CA ALA A 47 -9.77 4.73 -12.56
C ALA A 47 -9.17 3.32 -12.41
N ALA A 48 -9.93 2.41 -11.79
CA ALA A 48 -9.63 0.98 -11.68
C ALA A 48 -9.75 0.22 -13.02
N ASN A 49 -9.05 0.70 -14.05
CA ASN A 49 -9.08 0.19 -15.41
C ASN A 49 -7.68 0.32 -16.02
N PRO A 50 -7.09 -0.76 -16.58
CA PRO A 50 -5.74 -0.70 -17.14
C PRO A 50 -5.58 0.22 -18.36
N ALA A 51 -6.69 0.63 -19.00
CA ALA A 51 -6.69 1.59 -20.10
C ALA A 51 -7.04 3.03 -19.66
N ALA A 52 -7.15 3.28 -18.36
CA ALA A 52 -7.44 4.59 -17.81
C ALA A 52 -6.25 5.56 -17.97
N ALA A 53 -6.52 6.86 -17.84
CA ALA A 53 -5.49 7.87 -17.99
C ALA A 53 -4.54 7.86 -16.80
N ILE A 54 -3.24 8.06 -17.06
CA ILE A 54 -2.23 8.21 -16.03
C ILE A 54 -2.39 9.58 -15.35
N VAL A 55 -2.51 9.59 -14.02
CA VAL A 55 -2.59 10.81 -13.19
C VAL A 55 -1.27 11.13 -12.51
N ALA A 56 -0.45 10.12 -12.26
CA ALA A 56 0.89 10.30 -11.71
C ALA A 56 1.80 9.13 -12.07
N ARG A 57 3.11 9.35 -11.97
CA ARG A 57 4.14 8.30 -11.96
C ARG A 57 4.82 8.31 -10.61
N VAL A 58 4.88 7.14 -9.99
CA VAL A 58 5.29 6.98 -8.61
C VAL A 58 6.50 6.07 -8.55
N GLU A 59 7.50 6.48 -7.78
CA GLU A 59 8.71 5.69 -7.55
C GLU A 59 8.41 4.50 -6.60
N PRO A 60 9.10 3.36 -6.79
CA PRO A 60 9.14 2.29 -5.82
C PRO A 60 9.59 2.78 -4.44
N GLY A 61 9.01 2.22 -3.38
CA GLY A 61 9.28 2.58 -2.00
C GLY A 61 8.46 3.75 -1.46
N VAL A 62 7.71 4.47 -2.31
CA VAL A 62 6.80 5.53 -1.84
C VAL A 62 5.70 4.93 -0.95
N VAL A 63 5.43 5.61 0.17
CA VAL A 63 4.32 5.27 1.08
C VAL A 63 3.07 6.04 0.65
N ALA A 64 1.96 5.33 0.50
CA ALA A 64 0.66 5.87 0.12
C ALA A 64 -0.39 5.60 1.20
N THR A 65 -1.38 6.49 1.33
CA THR A 65 -2.59 6.19 2.11
C THR A 65 -3.54 5.37 1.27
N VAL A 66 -4.10 4.30 1.82
CA VAL A 66 -5.07 3.43 1.14
C VAL A 66 -6.47 3.87 1.52
N SER A 67 -7.25 4.34 0.54
CA SER A 67 -8.64 4.73 0.75
C SER A 67 -9.56 3.50 0.67
N GLN A 68 -9.40 2.70 -0.38
CA GLN A 68 -10.14 1.45 -0.56
C GLN A 68 -9.38 0.50 -1.49
N CYS A 69 -9.65 -0.79 -1.36
CA CYS A 69 -9.21 -1.79 -2.33
C CYS A 69 -10.40 -2.66 -2.72
N SER A 70 -10.55 -2.92 -4.01
CA SER A 70 -11.56 -3.83 -4.54
C SER A 70 -11.17 -4.32 -5.93
N ASN A 71 -11.52 -5.56 -6.25
CA ASN A 71 -11.30 -6.18 -7.57
C ASN A 71 -9.83 -6.07 -8.07
N GLY A 72 -8.86 -6.21 -7.17
CA GLY A 72 -7.43 -6.16 -7.50
C GLY A 72 -6.88 -4.76 -7.79
N TRP A 73 -7.62 -3.71 -7.42
CA TRP A 73 -7.19 -2.32 -7.48
C TRP A 73 -7.28 -1.69 -6.10
N CYS A 74 -6.39 -0.75 -5.82
CA CYS A 74 -6.49 0.10 -4.65
C CYS A 74 -6.53 1.57 -5.08
N GLU A 75 -7.49 2.30 -4.53
CA GLU A 75 -7.52 3.75 -4.56
C GLU A 75 -6.59 4.28 -3.46
N LEU A 76 -5.66 5.12 -3.86
CA LEU A 76 -4.58 5.62 -3.03
C LEU A 76 -4.55 7.15 -3.07
N THR A 77 -4.04 7.74 -2.00
CA THR A 77 -3.65 9.16 -1.95
C THR A 77 -2.15 9.29 -1.71
N ILE A 78 -1.47 10.01 -2.60
CA ILE A 78 -0.03 10.31 -2.52
C ILE A 78 0.16 11.81 -2.71
N SER A 79 0.63 12.50 -1.67
CA SER A 79 0.87 13.95 -1.69
C SER A 79 -0.32 14.77 -2.19
N GLY A 80 -1.55 14.35 -1.86
CA GLY A 80 -2.80 14.99 -2.28
C GLY A 80 -3.32 14.59 -3.66
N THR A 81 -2.59 13.76 -4.41
CA THR A 81 -3.07 13.18 -5.67
C THR A 81 -3.75 11.86 -5.39
N GLU A 82 -5.00 11.73 -5.85
CA GLU A 82 -5.78 10.50 -5.78
C GLU A 82 -5.64 9.70 -7.08
N GLY A 83 -5.63 8.37 -6.98
CA GLY A 83 -5.62 7.50 -8.14
C GLY A 83 -5.56 6.02 -7.77
N TYR A 84 -5.44 5.18 -8.80
CA TYR A 84 -5.57 3.74 -8.70
C TYR A 84 -4.28 3.04 -9.12
N ILE A 85 -3.84 2.10 -8.29
CA ILE A 85 -2.71 1.18 -8.59
C ILE A 85 -3.20 -0.26 -8.41
N ARG A 86 -2.64 -1.19 -9.19
CA ARG A 86 -2.94 -2.62 -9.05
C ARG A 86 -2.49 -3.11 -7.67
N GLN A 87 -3.34 -3.89 -7.01
CA GLN A 87 -3.07 -4.38 -5.66
C GLN A 87 -1.79 -5.24 -5.57
N ASN A 88 -1.44 -5.97 -6.64
CA ASN A 88 -0.21 -6.75 -6.71
C ASN A 88 1.07 -5.91 -6.84
N GLN A 89 0.96 -4.59 -7.01
CA GLN A 89 2.07 -3.63 -6.98
C GLN A 89 2.25 -2.99 -5.60
N LEU A 90 1.52 -3.46 -4.58
CA LEU A 90 1.48 -2.85 -3.27
C LEU A 90 1.90 -3.85 -2.20
N TRP A 91 2.69 -3.37 -1.23
CA TRP A 91 2.91 -4.05 0.03
C TRP A 91 2.07 -3.38 1.12
N GLY A 92 1.47 -4.15 2.03
CA GLY A 92 0.58 -3.64 3.08
C GLY A 92 -0.92 -3.80 2.78
N VAL A 93 -1.25 -4.33 1.59
CA VAL A 93 -2.58 -4.81 1.20
C VAL A 93 -2.45 -6.21 0.64
N TYR A 94 -3.24 -7.16 1.12
CA TYR A 94 -3.12 -8.56 0.67
C TYR A 94 -3.83 -8.76 -0.67
N PRO A 95 -3.36 -9.70 -1.53
CA PRO A 95 -4.14 -10.16 -2.67
C PRO A 95 -5.53 -10.57 -2.18
N ASP A 96 -6.58 -10.01 -2.79
CA ASP A 96 -7.99 -10.24 -2.46
C ASP A 96 -8.50 -9.61 -1.15
N GLU A 97 -7.74 -8.69 -0.53
CA GLU A 97 -8.25 -7.88 0.58
C GLU A 97 -9.19 -6.78 0.06
N ASP A 98 -10.45 -6.81 0.51
CA ASP A 98 -11.37 -5.66 0.41
C ASP A 98 -11.10 -4.71 1.58
N VAL A 99 -10.40 -3.61 1.31
CA VAL A 99 -10.21 -2.52 2.28
C VAL A 99 -11.38 -1.56 2.13
N LYS A 100 -12.17 -1.41 3.21
CA LYS A 100 -13.23 -0.40 3.29
C LYS A 100 -12.73 0.79 4.11
N GLY A 101 -12.80 1.99 3.52
CA GLY A 101 -12.52 3.26 4.19
C GLY A 101 -13.55 3.62 5.25
#